data_AF-A0A2E8TGC7-F1
#
_entry.id   AF-A0A2E8TGC7-F1
#
_cell.length_a   1.000
_cell.length_b   1.000
_cell.length_c   1.000
_cell.angle_alpha   90.00
_cell.angle_beta   90.00
_cell.angle_gamma   90.00
#
_symmetry.space_group_name_H-M   'P 1'
#
loop_
_entity.id
_entity.type
_entity.pdbx_description
1 polymer ?
#
loop_
_entity_poly.entity_id
_entity_poly.type
_entity_poly.pdbx_seq_one_letter_code
_entity_poly.pdbx_strand_id
1 'polypeptide(L)'
;MAPAAATASKPASAARNVSVDVDLVRSYLRDIGRVPLLTHEQEITLGRQVQDLMDIEALQSELESRDGDKPSADKLAKASGLTSLQLKRKLQHGRRAKERMVAANLRLVVSVAKKYTKRNMELLDLIQEGTIGLVR
;
A
#
# COMPACT_ATOMS: atom_id res chain seq x y z
N MET A 1 -64.43 4.78 -4.75
CA MET A 1 -63.61 5.94 -5.13
C MET A 1 -62.34 5.91 -4.31
N ALA A 2 -61.20 5.72 -4.96
CA ALA A 2 -59.82 5.62 -4.44
C ALA A 2 -58.88 5.82 -5.67
N PRO A 3 -57.56 6.04 -5.55
CA PRO A 3 -56.69 6.10 -4.37
C PRO A 3 -56.18 7.55 -4.15
N ALA A 4 -55.08 7.91 -3.47
CA ALA A 4 -54.04 7.16 -2.75
C ALA A 4 -53.49 7.98 -1.56
N ALA A 5 -52.77 7.33 -0.64
CA ALA A 5 -51.85 7.99 0.29
C ALA A 5 -50.40 7.60 -0.06
N ALA A 6 -49.60 8.55 -0.51
CA ALA A 6 -48.19 8.33 -0.86
C ALA A 6 -47.28 8.91 0.23
N THR A 7 -46.87 8.09 1.19
CA THR A 7 -45.90 8.44 2.23
C THR A 7 -44.48 8.46 1.67
N ALA A 8 -44.00 9.63 1.25
CA ALA A 8 -42.61 9.82 0.83
C ALA A 8 -41.65 9.70 2.02
N SER A 9 -41.01 8.54 2.19
CA SER A 9 -40.01 8.30 3.24
C SER A 9 -38.74 7.65 2.67
N LYS A 10 -37.68 8.45 2.50
CA LYS A 10 -36.25 8.18 2.86
C LYS A 10 -35.25 9.02 2.05
N PRO A 11 -34.62 10.02 2.69
CA PRO A 11 -33.26 10.46 2.35
C PRO A 11 -32.19 9.93 3.33
N ALA A 12 -32.61 9.25 4.42
CA ALA A 12 -31.77 8.86 5.57
C ALA A 12 -30.73 7.74 5.31
N SER A 13 -30.62 7.25 4.07
CA SER A 13 -29.63 6.26 3.64
C SER A 13 -28.41 6.92 3.01
N ALA A 14 -28.62 7.76 1.98
CA ALA A 14 -27.55 8.46 1.27
C ALA A 14 -26.77 9.40 2.21
N ALA A 15 -27.47 10.14 3.08
CA ALA A 15 -26.83 11.01 4.07
C ALA A 15 -25.95 10.23 5.08
N ARG A 16 -26.28 8.96 5.36
CA ARG A 16 -25.49 8.11 6.27
C ARG A 16 -24.21 7.61 5.61
N ASN A 17 -24.26 7.17 4.35
CA ASN A 17 -23.07 6.72 3.63
C ASN A 17 -22.05 7.87 3.52
N VAL A 18 -22.50 9.06 3.07
CA VAL A 18 -21.63 10.25 2.96
C VAL A 18 -20.96 10.61 4.30
N SER A 19 -21.63 10.44 5.45
CA SER A 19 -20.99 10.65 6.75
C SER A 19 -19.90 9.61 7.07
N VAL A 20 -20.10 8.34 6.69
CA VAL A 20 -19.13 7.26 6.91
C VAL A 20 -17.88 7.46 6.04
N ASP A 21 -18.05 7.80 4.75
CA ASP A 21 -16.92 8.01 3.83
C ASP A 21 -16.04 9.20 4.27
N VAL A 22 -16.67 10.28 4.71
CA VAL A 22 -15.98 11.46 5.26
C VAL A 22 -15.17 11.09 6.52
N ASP A 23 -15.69 10.22 7.38
CA ASP A 23 -14.97 9.78 8.59
C ASP A 23 -13.88 8.75 8.30
N LEU A 24 -14.03 7.90 7.27
CA LEU A 24 -12.94 7.05 6.74
C LEU A 24 -11.78 7.91 6.20
N VAL A 25 -12.08 8.90 5.36
CA VAL A 25 -11.07 9.84 4.82
C VAL A 25 -10.37 10.58 5.98
N ARG A 26 -11.11 11.04 6.98
CA ARG A 26 -10.53 11.71 8.17
C ARG A 26 -9.64 10.79 8.99
N SER A 27 -10.01 9.51 9.18
CA SER A 27 -9.16 8.55 9.88
C SER A 27 -7.87 8.29 9.11
N TYR A 28 -7.99 7.99 7.81
CA TYR A 28 -6.83 7.75 6.94
C TYR A 28 -5.85 8.93 6.93
N LEU A 29 -6.35 10.16 6.78
CA LEU A 29 -5.52 11.38 6.81
C LEU A 29 -4.82 11.59 8.17
N ARG A 30 -5.45 11.18 9.27
CA ARG A 30 -4.84 11.21 10.61
C ARG A 30 -3.74 10.16 10.75
N ASP A 31 -3.94 8.96 10.22
CA ASP A 31 -2.99 7.86 10.35
C ASP A 31 -1.72 8.08 9.52
N ILE A 32 -1.84 8.53 8.25
CA ILE A 32 -0.67 8.94 7.46
C ILE A 32 0.03 10.18 8.04
N GLY A 33 -0.70 11.01 8.79
CA GLY A 33 -0.16 12.20 9.46
C GLY A 33 0.70 11.87 10.69
N ARG A 34 0.55 10.66 11.26
CA ARG A 34 1.38 10.17 12.39
C ARG A 34 2.74 9.67 11.95
N VAL A 35 2.91 9.32 10.68
CA VAL A 35 4.18 8.82 10.14
C VAL A 35 5.12 10.01 9.88
N PRO A 36 6.30 10.08 10.54
CA PRO A 36 7.26 11.14 10.28
C PRO A 36 7.84 11.00 8.87
N LEU A 37 8.19 12.14 8.26
CA LEU A 37 8.96 12.17 7.03
C LEU A 37 10.33 11.52 7.27
N LEU A 38 10.85 10.83 6.26
CA LEU A 38 12.20 10.26 6.33
C LEU A 38 13.24 11.36 6.21
N THR A 39 14.36 11.19 6.91
CA THR A 39 15.59 11.95 6.65
C THR A 39 16.34 11.30 5.48
N HIS A 40 17.17 12.08 4.79
CA HIS A 40 17.97 11.58 3.66
C HIS A 40 18.77 10.29 3.98
N GLU A 41 19.38 10.21 5.16
CA GLU A 41 20.10 9.00 5.61
C GLU A 41 19.18 7.78 5.82
N GLN A 42 17.96 8.01 6.29
CA GLN A 42 16.95 6.96 6.41
C GLN A 42 16.47 6.51 5.02
N GLU A 43 16.30 7.42 4.07
CA GLU A 43 15.96 7.07 2.68
C GLU A 43 17.03 6.18 2.04
N ILE A 44 18.31 6.52 2.18
CA ILE A 44 19.43 5.70 1.71
C ILE A 44 19.43 4.32 2.39
N THR A 45 19.25 4.29 3.71
CA THR A 45 19.31 3.05 4.50
C THR A 45 18.15 2.11 4.17
N LEU A 46 16.93 2.63 4.09
CA LEU A 46 15.74 1.85 3.75
C LEU A 46 15.78 1.45 2.27
N GLY A 47 16.20 2.35 1.38
CA GLY A 47 16.36 2.06 -0.04
C GLY A 47 17.31 0.88 -0.29
N ARG A 48 18.44 0.81 0.41
CA ARG A 48 19.34 -0.36 0.35
C ARG A 48 18.68 -1.65 0.86
N GLN A 49 17.86 -1.58 1.91
CA GLN A 49 17.13 -2.74 2.42
C GLN A 49 16.00 -3.19 1.48
N VAL A 50 15.39 -2.26 0.72
CA VAL A 50 14.41 -2.57 -0.32
C VAL A 50 15.09 -3.15 -1.56
N GLN A 51 16.26 -2.65 -1.96
CA GLN A 51 17.04 -3.23 -3.04
C GLN A 51 17.45 -4.68 -2.72
N ASP A 52 17.99 -4.91 -1.53
CA ASP A 52 18.29 -6.26 -1.00
C ASP A 52 17.08 -7.22 -1.08
N LEU A 53 15.86 -6.71 -0.85
CA LEU A 53 14.62 -7.49 -1.00
C LEU A 53 14.30 -7.77 -2.46
N MET A 54 14.36 -6.75 -3.32
CA MET A 54 14.07 -6.87 -4.75
C MET A 54 15.00 -7.86 -5.43
N ASP A 55 16.30 -7.85 -5.09
CA ASP A 55 17.29 -8.78 -5.64
C ASP A 55 16.96 -10.24 -5.24
N ILE A 56 16.51 -10.46 -3.99
CA ILE A 56 16.09 -11.78 -3.51
C ILE A 56 14.77 -12.22 -4.15
N GLU A 57 13.79 -11.32 -4.31
CA GLU A 57 12.50 -11.62 -4.95
C GLU A 57 12.67 -11.85 -6.47
N ALA A 58 13.62 -11.18 -7.12
CA ALA A 58 14.01 -11.43 -8.52
C ALA A 58 14.68 -12.81 -8.69
N LEU A 59 15.64 -13.17 -7.84
CA LEU A 59 16.25 -14.51 -7.80
C LEU A 59 15.20 -15.60 -7.54
N GLN A 60 14.23 -15.33 -6.66
CA GLN A 60 13.11 -16.24 -6.41
C GLN A 60 12.29 -16.44 -7.71
N SER A 61 11.92 -15.36 -8.40
CA SER A 61 11.14 -15.40 -9.65
C SER A 61 11.88 -16.09 -10.80
N GLU A 62 13.20 -15.91 -10.92
CA GLU A 62 14.02 -16.65 -11.90
C GLU A 62 14.00 -18.16 -11.63
N LEU A 63 14.15 -18.56 -10.36
CA LEU A 63 14.07 -19.96 -9.96
C LEU A 63 12.66 -20.55 -10.14
N GLU A 64 11.60 -19.80 -9.81
CA GLU A 64 10.20 -20.18 -10.09
C GLU A 64 9.98 -20.43 -11.59
N SER A 65 10.55 -19.57 -12.43
CA SER A 65 10.43 -19.67 -13.90
C SER A 65 11.22 -20.85 -14.49
N ARG A 66 12.24 -21.35 -13.79
CA ARG A 66 13.11 -22.44 -14.24
C ARG A 66 12.70 -23.81 -13.72
N ASP A 67 12.36 -23.90 -12.44
CA ASP A 67 11.92 -25.16 -11.80
C ASP A 67 10.41 -25.41 -11.97
N GLY A 68 9.63 -24.39 -12.38
CA GLY A 68 8.17 -24.45 -12.51
C GLY A 68 7.41 -24.44 -11.18
N ASP A 69 8.14 -24.31 -10.06
CA ASP A 69 7.64 -24.51 -8.71
C ASP A 69 8.31 -23.55 -7.72
N LYS A 70 7.69 -23.32 -6.56
CA LYS A 70 8.18 -22.32 -5.61
C LYS A 70 9.50 -22.77 -4.95
N PRO A 71 10.62 -22.04 -5.09
CA PRO A 71 11.90 -22.49 -4.54
C PRO A 71 11.82 -22.49 -3.02
N SER A 72 12.15 -23.64 -2.43
CA SER A 72 12.27 -23.77 -0.98
C SER A 72 13.25 -22.73 -0.41
N ALA A 73 13.01 -22.29 0.83
CA ALA A 73 13.85 -21.30 1.50
C ALA A 73 15.34 -21.68 1.48
N ASP A 74 15.68 -22.97 1.54
CA ASP A 74 17.08 -23.43 1.47
C ASP A 74 17.66 -23.43 0.05
N LYS A 75 16.83 -23.58 -1.01
CA LYS A 75 17.26 -23.34 -2.40
C LYS A 75 17.58 -21.85 -2.59
N LEU A 76 16.66 -20.98 -2.17
CA LEU A 76 16.81 -19.52 -2.29
C LEU A 76 17.98 -18.99 -1.45
N ALA A 77 18.20 -19.55 -0.26
CA ALA A 77 19.34 -19.22 0.59
C ALA A 77 20.67 -19.56 -0.11
N LYS A 78 20.80 -20.79 -0.65
CA LYS A 78 21.98 -21.20 -1.42
C LYS A 78 22.20 -20.32 -2.67
N ALA A 79 21.14 -20.03 -3.42
CA ALA A 79 21.22 -19.20 -4.63
C ALA A 79 21.63 -17.74 -4.34
N SER A 80 21.20 -17.19 -3.20
CA SER A 80 21.59 -15.84 -2.75
C SER A 80 22.92 -15.79 -1.97
N GLY A 81 23.60 -16.92 -1.77
CA GLY A 81 24.83 -16.99 -0.98
C GLY A 81 24.64 -16.73 0.52
N LEU A 82 23.42 -16.91 1.04
CA LEU A 82 23.03 -16.64 2.42
C LEU A 82 22.73 -17.93 3.20
N THR A 83 22.83 -17.87 4.52
CA THR A 83 22.17 -18.88 5.38
C THR A 83 20.66 -18.65 5.40
N SER A 84 19.86 -19.69 5.65
CA SER A 84 18.40 -19.60 5.74
C SER A 84 17.93 -18.61 6.82
N LEU A 85 18.74 -18.40 7.89
CA LEU A 85 18.52 -17.37 8.90
C LEU A 85 18.80 -15.95 8.37
N GLN A 86 19.91 -15.73 7.65
CA GLN A 86 20.23 -14.43 7.05
C GLN A 86 19.22 -14.04 5.96
N LEU A 87 18.81 -15.00 5.11
CA LEU A 87 17.76 -14.81 4.12
C LEU A 87 16.46 -14.33 4.79
N LYS A 88 16.00 -15.06 5.83
CA LYS A 88 14.79 -14.69 6.59
C LYS A 88 14.90 -13.30 7.22
N ARG A 89 16.09 -12.91 7.73
CA ARG A 89 16.35 -11.56 8.26
C ARG A 89 16.32 -10.49 7.17
N LYS A 90 17.00 -10.69 6.03
CA LYS A 90 16.98 -9.74 4.90
C LYS A 90 15.55 -9.53 4.39
N LEU A 91 14.80 -10.60 4.13
CA LEU A 91 13.39 -10.54 3.71
C LEU A 91 12.52 -9.75 4.71
N GLN A 92 12.67 -9.99 6.02
CA GLN A 92 11.92 -9.27 7.05
C GLN A 92 12.30 -7.79 7.15
N HIS A 93 13.60 -7.46 7.07
CA HIS A 93 14.08 -6.08 7.12
C HIS A 93 13.64 -5.31 5.87
N GLY A 94 13.82 -5.88 4.68
CA GLY A 94 13.43 -5.24 3.43
C GLY A 94 11.91 -5.03 3.29
N ARG A 95 11.08 -5.96 3.78
CA ARG A 95 9.61 -5.78 3.81
C ARG A 95 9.21 -4.62 4.71
N ARG A 96 9.73 -4.57 5.94
CA ARG A 96 9.53 -3.44 6.86
C ARG A 96 10.09 -2.13 6.30
N ALA A 97 11.18 -2.18 5.55
CA ALA A 97 11.75 -1.00 4.89
C ALA A 97 10.83 -0.49 3.77
N LYS A 98 10.30 -1.39 2.93
CA LYS A 98 9.33 -1.08 1.87
C LYS A 98 8.06 -0.47 2.47
N GLU A 99 7.49 -1.10 3.50
CA GLU A 99 6.34 -0.58 4.25
C GLU A 99 6.60 0.83 4.81
N ARG A 100 7.76 1.06 5.43
CA ARG A 100 8.13 2.36 6.01
C ARG A 100 8.36 3.44 4.94
N MET A 101 9.00 3.10 3.82
CA MET A 101 9.18 4.02 2.69
C MET A 101 7.85 4.41 2.06
N VAL A 102 6.95 3.44 1.86
CA VAL A 102 5.59 3.68 1.37
C VAL A 102 4.84 4.59 2.33
N ALA A 103 4.79 4.23 3.62
CA ALA A 103 4.06 4.97 4.65
C ALA A 103 4.49 6.44 4.77
N ALA A 104 5.79 6.74 4.72
CA ALA A 104 6.31 8.10 4.77
C ALA A 104 5.90 8.94 3.55
N ASN A 105 5.71 8.29 2.39
CA ASN A 105 5.37 8.93 1.12
C ASN A 105 3.86 8.99 0.83
N LEU A 106 2.99 8.36 1.64
CA LEU A 106 1.53 8.45 1.48
C LEU A 106 1.01 9.90 1.52
N ARG A 107 1.71 10.80 2.24
CA ARG A 107 1.40 12.24 2.24
C ARG A 107 1.61 12.90 0.87
N LEU A 108 2.59 12.45 0.10
CA LEU A 108 2.81 12.88 -1.28
C LEU A 108 1.69 12.35 -2.20
N VAL A 109 1.33 11.07 -2.07
CA VAL A 109 0.22 10.46 -2.81
C VAL A 109 -1.07 11.27 -2.62
N VAL A 110 -1.43 11.60 -1.37
CA VAL A 110 -2.59 12.45 -1.06
C VAL A 110 -2.50 13.86 -1.66
N SER A 111 -1.31 14.49 -1.64
CA SER A 111 -1.13 15.85 -2.18
C SER A 111 -1.25 15.90 -3.70
N VAL A 112 -0.88 14.81 -4.38
CA VAL A 112 -1.10 14.61 -5.81
C VAL A 112 -2.57 14.28 -6.09
N ALA A 113 -3.14 13.28 -5.43
CA ALA A 113 -4.55 12.84 -5.59
C ALA A 113 -5.56 13.99 -5.44
N LYS A 114 -5.34 14.90 -4.47
CA LYS A 114 -6.16 16.11 -4.28
C LYS A 114 -6.27 17.03 -5.50
N LYS A 115 -5.35 16.94 -6.48
CA LYS A 115 -5.40 17.70 -7.74
C LYS A 115 -6.36 17.07 -8.77
N TYR A 116 -6.66 15.78 -8.65
CA TYR A 116 -7.42 14.98 -9.63
C TYR A 116 -8.90 14.73 -9.24
N THR A 117 -9.30 15.10 -8.02
CA THR A 117 -10.68 14.92 -7.49
C THR A 117 -11.80 15.57 -8.32
N LYS A 118 -11.48 16.49 -9.23
CA LYS A 118 -12.46 17.16 -10.11
C LYS A 118 -13.00 16.28 -11.28
N ARG A 119 -12.69 14.98 -11.32
CA ARG A 119 -12.99 14.06 -12.45
C ARG A 119 -13.96 12.91 -12.12
N ASN A 120 -14.88 13.09 -11.17
CA ASN A 120 -15.89 12.09 -10.77
C ASN A 120 -15.34 10.78 -10.19
N MET A 121 -14.10 10.77 -9.68
CA MET A 121 -13.47 9.64 -9.00
C MET A 121 -13.28 9.97 -7.52
N GLU A 122 -13.45 8.98 -6.63
CA GLU A 122 -13.36 9.23 -5.19
C GLU A 122 -11.90 9.53 -4.78
N LEU A 123 -11.73 10.35 -3.74
CA LEU A 123 -10.40 10.66 -3.22
C LEU A 123 -9.70 9.40 -2.70
N LEU A 124 -10.44 8.45 -2.13
CA LEU A 124 -9.88 7.17 -1.67
C LEU A 124 -9.35 6.34 -2.84
N ASP A 125 -10.09 6.21 -3.94
CA ASP A 125 -9.64 5.48 -5.14
C ASP A 125 -8.34 6.04 -5.71
N LEU A 126 -8.26 7.37 -5.87
CA LEU A 126 -7.05 8.07 -6.34
C LEU A 126 -5.85 7.85 -5.40
N ILE A 127 -6.10 7.72 -4.10
CA ILE A 127 -5.07 7.39 -3.11
C ILE A 127 -4.65 5.92 -3.24
N GLN A 128 -5.57 4.99 -3.48
CA GLN A 128 -5.24 3.57 -3.70
C GLN A 128 -4.40 3.40 -4.98
N GLU A 129 -4.82 3.97 -6.11
CA GLU A 129 -4.04 3.92 -7.36
C GLU A 129 -2.63 4.50 -7.18
N GLY A 130 -2.50 5.66 -6.53
CA GLY A 130 -1.20 6.26 -6.25
C GLY A 130 -0.35 5.46 -5.26
N THR A 131 -0.97 4.75 -4.31
CA THR A 131 -0.28 3.84 -3.38
C THR A 131 0.22 2.58 -4.10
N ILE A 132 -0.59 2.00 -5.00
CA ILE A 132 -0.20 0.88 -5.86
C ILE A 132 0.98 1.30 -6.75
N GLY A 133 0.93 2.49 -7.35
CA GLY A 133 2.01 3.06 -8.16
C GLY A 133 3.32 3.31 -7.39
N LEU A 134 3.26 3.47 -6.06
CA LEU A 134 4.42 3.63 -5.18
C LEU A 134 5.03 2.28 -4.72
N VAL A 135 4.25 1.20 -4.79
CA VAL A 135 4.62 -0.15 -4.34
C VAL A 135 5.19 -1.02 -5.46
N ARG A 136 4.93 -0.64 -6.71
CA ARG A 136 5.30 -1.34 -7.95
C ARG A 136 6.73 -1.05 -8.40
#